data_AF-A0A161T480-F1
#
_entry.id   AF-A0A161T480-F1
#
_cell.length_a   1.000
_cell.length_b   1.000
_cell.length_c   1.000
_cell.angle_alpha   90.00
_cell.angle_beta   90.00
_cell.angle_gamma   90.00
#
_symmetry.space_group_name_H-M   'P 1'
#
loop_
_entity.id
_entity.type
_entity.pdbx_description
1 polymer ?
#
loop_
_entity_poly.entity_id
_entity_poly.type
_entity_poly.pdbx_seq_one_letter_code
_entity_poly.pdbx_strand_id
1 'polypeptide(L)'
;MTTEIKVAQSEVRQLLSKMKASANAITPAMPKEIGAGNELKVVTTLNELNDQLEQMLTSYKEMALHHEALSQKAVEEMEETDRELSFHTMPR
;
A
#
# COMPACT_ATOMS: atom_id res chain seq x y z
N MET A 1 -17.50 25.78 19.75
CA MET A 1 -17.54 24.89 18.59
C MET A 1 -16.27 24.05 18.64
N THR A 2 -16.36 22.84 19.14
CA THR A 2 -15.23 21.90 19.15
C THR A 2 -15.37 21.06 17.89
N THR A 3 -14.47 21.23 16.95
CA THR A 3 -14.39 20.41 15.74
C THR A 3 -13.85 19.04 16.15
N GLU A 4 -14.73 18.15 16.60
CA GLU A 4 -14.38 16.74 16.77
C GLU A 4 -14.03 16.15 15.40
N ILE A 5 -12.84 15.57 15.30
CA ILE A 5 -12.49 14.79 14.13
C ILE A 5 -13.10 13.40 14.31
N LYS A 6 -14.28 13.17 13.73
CA LYS A 6 -14.94 11.85 13.75
C LYS A 6 -14.31 10.92 12.71
N VAL A 7 -13.26 10.21 13.10
CA VAL A 7 -12.71 9.11 12.29
C VAL A 7 -13.50 7.84 12.58
N ALA A 8 -14.06 7.19 11.56
CA ALA A 8 -14.57 5.81 11.67
C ALA A 8 -13.38 4.83 11.75
N GLN A 9 -12.67 4.83 12.87
CA GLN A 9 -11.36 4.18 13.03
C GLN A 9 -11.38 2.69 12.68
N SER A 10 -12.43 1.98 13.08
CA SER A 10 -12.60 0.55 12.78
C SER A 10 -12.72 0.28 11.28
N GLU A 11 -13.50 1.11 10.56
CA GLU A 11 -13.69 1.00 9.12
C GLU A 11 -12.38 1.31 8.37
N VAL A 12 -11.68 2.37 8.78
CA VAL A 12 -10.40 2.75 8.19
C VAL A 12 -9.34 1.65 8.41
N ARG A 13 -9.20 1.14 9.64
CA ARG A 13 -8.27 0.03 9.94
C ARG A 13 -8.60 -1.23 9.11
N GLN A 14 -9.89 -1.54 8.94
CA GLN A 14 -10.32 -2.67 8.11
C GLN A 14 -9.96 -2.48 6.64
N LEU A 15 -10.17 -1.27 6.10
CA LEU A 15 -9.82 -0.94 4.72
C LEU A 15 -8.30 -0.99 4.49
N LEU A 16 -7.51 -0.44 5.42
CA LEU A 16 -6.04 -0.50 5.36
C LEU A 16 -5.52 -1.93 5.43
N SER A 17 -6.09 -2.77 6.29
CA SER A 17 -5.76 -4.20 6.36
C SER A 17 -6.05 -4.92 5.04
N LYS A 18 -7.20 -4.65 4.41
CA LYS A 18 -7.52 -5.18 3.08
C LYS A 18 -6.54 -4.69 2.01
N MET A 19 -6.17 -3.41 2.03
CA MET A 19 -5.19 -2.84 1.11
C MET A 19 -3.83 -3.52 1.26
N LYS A 20 -3.35 -3.71 2.49
CA LYS A 20 -2.12 -4.43 2.80
C LYS A 20 -2.15 -5.86 2.28
N ALA A 21 -3.25 -6.57 2.48
CA ALA A 21 -3.42 -7.94 2.00
C ALA A 21 -3.38 -8.00 0.46
N SER A 22 -4.13 -7.12 -0.21
CA SER A 22 -4.16 -7.02 -1.68
C SER A 22 -2.79 -6.66 -2.26
N ALA A 23 -2.07 -5.71 -1.66
CA ALA A 23 -0.73 -5.33 -2.09
C ALA A 23 0.28 -6.50 -1.92
N ASN A 24 0.18 -7.26 -0.83
CA ASN A 24 1.03 -8.43 -0.61
C ASN A 24 0.73 -9.59 -1.56
N ALA A 25 -0.52 -9.72 -2.02
CA ALA A 25 -0.91 -10.70 -3.02
C ALA A 25 -0.33 -10.40 -4.42
N ILE A 26 0.20 -9.19 -4.66
CA ILE A 26 0.95 -8.89 -5.87
C ILE A 26 2.30 -9.63 -5.82
N THR A 27 2.44 -10.62 -6.69
CA THR A 27 3.68 -11.35 -6.97
C THR A 27 4.23 -10.92 -8.33
N PRO A 28 5.13 -9.92 -8.37
CA PRO A 28 5.81 -9.50 -9.59
C PRO A 28 6.83 -10.57 -9.97
N ALA A 29 6.39 -11.56 -10.71
CA ALA A 29 7.24 -12.59 -11.27
C ALA A 29 6.79 -12.80 -12.71
N MET A 30 7.59 -12.29 -13.66
CA MET A 30 7.35 -12.51 -15.07
C MET A 30 8.30 -13.58 -15.60
N PRO A 31 7.90 -14.38 -16.60
CA PRO A 31 8.80 -15.30 -17.27
C PRO A 31 9.96 -14.53 -17.90
N LYS A 32 11.17 -14.91 -17.55
CA LYS A 32 12.39 -14.42 -18.19
C LYS A 32 12.87 -15.47 -19.17
N GLU A 33 13.56 -15.04 -20.22
CA GLU A 33 14.15 -15.95 -21.23
C GLU A 33 13.13 -16.73 -22.07
N ILE A 34 11.99 -16.10 -22.41
CA ILE A 34 11.08 -16.70 -23.39
C ILE A 34 11.87 -16.93 -24.68
N GLY A 35 11.80 -18.15 -25.21
CA GLY A 35 12.49 -18.51 -26.44
C GLY A 35 14.02 -18.49 -26.33
N ALA A 36 14.60 -19.06 -25.26
CA ALA A 36 16.05 -19.18 -25.09
C ALA A 36 16.77 -19.62 -26.38
N GLY A 37 17.72 -18.79 -26.86
CA GLY A 37 18.45 -18.99 -28.12
C GLY A 37 17.77 -18.42 -29.38
N ASN A 38 16.62 -17.75 -29.25
CA ASN A 38 15.93 -17.09 -30.34
C ASN A 38 16.36 -15.62 -30.48
N GLU A 39 16.90 -15.25 -31.64
CA GLU A 39 17.37 -13.88 -31.95
C GLU A 39 16.30 -13.02 -32.63
N LEU A 40 15.06 -13.50 -32.75
CA LEU A 40 13.97 -12.70 -33.29
C LEU A 40 13.71 -11.50 -32.38
N LYS A 41 13.72 -10.30 -32.98
CA LYS A 41 13.43 -9.03 -32.31
C LYS A 41 12.16 -9.07 -31.44
N VAL A 42 11.13 -9.80 -31.88
CA VAL A 42 9.88 -9.96 -31.14
C VAL A 42 10.10 -10.63 -29.79
N VAL A 43 10.98 -11.64 -29.72
CA VAL A 43 11.31 -12.36 -28.48
C VAL A 43 12.10 -11.45 -27.54
N THR A 44 13.07 -10.69 -28.05
CA THR A 44 13.79 -9.68 -27.27
C THR A 44 12.83 -8.65 -26.67
N THR A 45 11.95 -8.07 -27.49
CA THR A 45 10.95 -7.09 -27.02
C THR A 45 9.98 -7.67 -25.99
N LEU A 46 9.61 -8.95 -26.12
CA LEU A 46 8.75 -9.61 -25.14
C LEU A 46 9.45 -9.77 -23.78
N ASN A 47 10.73 -10.13 -23.77
CA ASN A 47 11.52 -10.24 -22.54
C ASN A 47 11.73 -8.86 -21.89
N GLU A 48 12.03 -7.82 -22.68
CA GLU A 48 12.12 -6.43 -22.19
C GLU A 48 10.81 -5.95 -21.58
N LEU A 49 9.68 -6.26 -22.21
CA LEU A 49 8.35 -5.91 -21.69
C LEU A 49 8.06 -6.63 -20.37
N ASN A 50 8.41 -7.91 -20.25
CA ASN A 50 8.27 -8.66 -19.01
C ASN A 50 9.07 -8.04 -17.87
N ASP A 51 10.31 -7.63 -18.13
CA ASP A 51 11.16 -6.95 -17.13
C ASP A 51 10.55 -5.62 -16.70
N GLN A 52 10.05 -4.81 -17.65
CA GLN A 52 9.40 -3.53 -17.34
C GLN A 52 8.11 -3.73 -16.53
N LEU A 53 7.30 -4.74 -16.86
CA LEU A 53 6.09 -5.08 -16.11
C LEU A 53 6.41 -5.57 -14.70
N GLU A 54 7.45 -6.39 -14.53
CA GLU A 54 7.91 -6.84 -13.22
C GLU A 54 8.36 -5.68 -12.33
N GLN A 55 9.15 -4.75 -12.89
CA GLN A 55 9.57 -3.54 -12.20
C GLN A 55 8.37 -2.66 -11.81
N MET A 56 7.45 -2.43 -12.74
CA MET A 56 6.27 -1.61 -12.49
C MET A 56 5.36 -2.19 -11.40
N LEU A 57 5.12 -3.50 -11.42
CA LEU A 57 4.34 -4.18 -10.39
C LEU A 57 5.04 -4.14 -9.02
N THR A 58 6.37 -4.27 -9.00
CA THR A 58 7.18 -4.14 -7.79
C THR A 58 7.05 -2.74 -7.19
N SER A 59 7.27 -1.69 -7.99
CA SER A 59 7.15 -0.30 -7.54
C SER A 59 5.73 0.03 -7.07
N TYR A 60 4.71 -0.47 -7.77
CA TYR A 60 3.32 -0.28 -7.36
C TYR A 60 3.02 -0.94 -6.01
N LYS A 61 3.51 -2.16 -5.79
CA LYS A 61 3.38 -2.87 -4.51
C LYS A 61 4.04 -2.08 -3.37
N GLU A 62 5.26 -1.61 -3.57
CA GLU A 62 5.98 -0.81 -2.58
C GLU A 62 5.24 0.49 -2.25
N MET A 63 4.77 1.21 -3.26
CA MET A 63 3.98 2.43 -3.09
C MET A 63 2.69 2.17 -2.29
N ALA A 64 1.96 1.10 -2.61
CA ALA A 64 0.73 0.75 -1.92
C ALA A 64 0.98 0.42 -0.44
N LEU A 65 2.04 -0.35 -0.14
CA LEU A 65 2.44 -0.67 1.24
C LEU A 65 2.91 0.58 2.01
N HIS A 66 3.62 1.49 1.35
CA HIS A 66 4.05 2.74 1.95
C HIS A 66 2.84 3.65 2.32
N HIS A 67 1.87 3.79 1.41
CA HIS A 67 0.66 4.56 1.69
C HIS A 67 -0.21 3.91 2.77
N GLU A 68 -0.25 2.57 2.84
CA GLU A 68 -0.88 1.86 3.95
C GLU A 68 -0.27 2.24 5.28
N ALA A 69 1.05 2.15 5.39
CA ALA A 69 1.78 2.46 6.62
C ALA A 69 1.60 3.93 7.06
N LEU A 70 1.66 4.88 6.12
CA LEU A 70 1.43 6.29 6.42
C LEU A 70 0.01 6.56 6.91
N SER A 71 -0.99 5.96 6.26
CA SER A 71 -2.39 6.12 6.65
C SER A 71 -2.66 5.49 8.01
N GLN A 72 -2.05 4.34 8.29
CA GLN A 72 -2.15 3.64 9.56
C GLN A 72 -1.58 4.49 10.70
N LYS A 73 -0.39 5.09 10.49
CA LYS A 73 0.24 6.01 11.43
C LYS A 73 -0.62 7.25 11.69
N ALA A 74 -1.19 7.83 10.65
CA ALA A 74 -2.06 8.99 10.79
C ALA A 74 -3.31 8.68 11.65
N VAL A 75 -3.94 7.51 11.44
CA VAL A 75 -5.09 7.08 12.26
C VAL A 75 -4.68 6.88 13.72
N GLU A 76 -3.50 6.33 13.98
CA GLU A 76 -2.97 6.14 15.34
C GLU A 76 -2.70 7.48 16.04
N GLU A 77 -2.10 8.45 15.35
CA GLU A 77 -1.85 9.80 15.87
C GLU A 77 -3.16 10.55 16.19
N MET A 78 -4.18 10.38 15.34
CA MET A 78 -5.51 10.96 15.59
C MET A 78 -6.19 10.33 16.81
N GLU A 79 -6.04 9.02 17.00
CA GLU A 79 -6.56 8.30 18.17
C GLU A 79 -5.85 8.71 19.47
N GLU A 80 -4.53 8.89 19.42
CA GLU A 80 -3.75 9.42 20.53
C GLU A 80 -4.18 10.84 20.90
N THR A 81 -4.32 11.72 19.89
CA THR A 81 -4.79 13.10 20.09
C THR A 81 -6.19 13.15 20.71
N ASP A 82 -7.12 12.30 20.26
CA ASP A 82 -8.48 12.21 20.82
C ASP A 82 -8.46 11.71 22.28
N ARG A 83 -7.61 10.73 22.60
CA ARG A 83 -7.39 10.29 23.99
C ARG A 83 -6.83 11.38 24.89
N GLU A 84 -5.85 12.15 24.41
CA GLU A 84 -5.27 13.24 25.19
C GLU A 84 -6.29 14.35 25.47
N LEU A 85 -7.07 14.73 24.47
CA LEU A 85 -8.11 15.75 24.60
C LEU A 85 -9.23 15.31 25.55
N SER A 86 -9.68 14.05 25.48
CA SER A 86 -10.67 13.50 26.39
C SER A 86 -10.16 13.42 27.83
N PHE A 87 -8.90 13.06 28.05
CA PHE A 87 -8.26 13.11 29.37
C PHE A 87 -8.18 14.53 29.95
N HIS A 88 -7.87 15.53 29.11
CA HIS A 88 -7.71 16.91 29.55
C HIS A 88 -9.04 17.66 29.80
N THR A 89 -10.14 17.18 29.21
CA THR A 89 -11.46 17.82 29.29
C THR A 89 -12.41 17.18 30.31
N MET A 90 -12.04 16.08 30.96
CA MET A 90 -12.79 15.55 32.11
C MET A 90 -12.59 16.45 33.36
N PRO A 91 -13.67 16.98 33.97
CA PRO A 91 -13.54 17.75 35.20
C PRO A 91 -13.14 16.84 36.37
N ARG A 92 -12.26 17.37 37.25
CA ARG A 92 -11.93 16.76 38.55
C ARG A 92 -13.13 16.70 39.48
#